data_AF-A0A939HVP4-F1
#
_entry.id   AF-A0A939HVP4-F1
#
_cell.length_a   1.000
_cell.length_b   1.000
_cell.length_c   1.000
_cell.angle_alpha   90.00
_cell.angle_beta   90.00
_cell.angle_gamma   90.00
#
_symmetry.space_group_name_H-M   'P 1'
#
loop_
_entity.id
_entity.type
_entity.pdbx_description
1 polymer ?
#
loop_
_entity_poly.entity_id
_entity_poly.type
_entity_poly.pdbx_seq_one_letter_code
_entity_poly.pdbx_strand_id
1 'polypeptide(L)'
;MNASVFLIQQTAGTNEFSVFMSIGDSPKQFTFTVDRPQQEPFFVVSGDDQFCQFFRFNQQISAKVGELVGEIYLGKRVEFPAHVGTLLTAEEAIAMQKLFPKQPGLKR
;
A
#
# COMPACT_ATOMS: atom_id res chain seq x y z
N MET A 1 14.37 1.21 3.67
CA MET A 1 14.26 1.83 2.31
C MET A 1 13.00 2.66 2.22
N ASN A 2 13.06 3.96 1.92
CA ASN A 2 11.87 4.83 1.94
C ASN A 2 10.97 4.60 0.72
N ALA A 3 9.66 4.71 0.94
CA ALA A 3 8.65 4.61 -0.10
C ALA A 3 7.80 5.89 -0.16
N SER A 4 7.63 6.44 -1.36
CA SER A 4 6.82 7.63 -1.61
C SER A 4 6.03 7.47 -2.90
N VAL A 5 4.82 8.04 -2.95
CA VAL A 5 3.98 8.12 -4.15
C VAL A 5 4.16 9.50 -4.77
N PHE A 6 4.40 9.59 -6.08
CA PHE A 6 4.57 10.88 -6.77
C PHE A 6 3.38 11.26 -7.63
N LEU A 7 2.64 10.26 -8.10
CA LEU A 7 1.56 10.48 -9.05
C LEU A 7 0.60 9.29 -8.99
N ILE A 8 -0.67 9.61 -9.04
CA ILE A 8 -1.75 8.65 -9.23
C ILE A 8 -2.59 9.18 -10.40
N GLN A 9 -2.78 8.36 -11.42
CA GLN A 9 -3.53 8.72 -12.61
C GLN A 9 -4.63 7.70 -12.84
N GLN A 10 -5.87 8.18 -12.97
CA GLN A 10 -6.97 7.33 -13.39
C GLN A 10 -6.87 7.05 -14.89
N THR A 11 -7.03 5.79 -15.27
CA THR A 11 -7.16 5.38 -16.67
C THR A 11 -8.54 5.80 -17.17
N ALA A 12 -8.58 6.65 -18.20
CA ALA A 12 -9.81 7.26 -18.69
C ALA A 12 -10.87 6.21 -19.06
N GLY A 13 -12.10 6.40 -18.57
CA GLY A 13 -13.22 5.50 -18.86
C GLY A 13 -13.22 4.18 -18.07
N THR A 14 -12.32 4.03 -17.09
CA THR A 14 -12.21 2.82 -16.27
C THR A 14 -12.13 3.16 -14.77
N ASN A 15 -12.23 2.14 -13.92
CA ASN A 15 -11.96 2.25 -12.49
C ASN A 15 -10.51 1.87 -12.12
N GLU A 16 -9.61 1.91 -13.10
CA GLU A 16 -8.19 1.59 -12.90
C GLU A 16 -7.37 2.85 -12.66
N PHE A 17 -6.34 2.71 -11.84
CA PHE A 17 -5.43 3.77 -11.41
C PHE A 17 -3.99 3.29 -11.56
N SER A 18 -3.20 4.05 -12.33
CA SER A 18 -1.75 3.89 -12.34
C SER A 18 -1.13 4.67 -11.19
N VAL A 19 -0.43 3.97 -10.30
CA VAL A 19 0.24 4.54 -9.13
C VAL A 19 1.75 4.49 -9.34
N PHE A 20 2.39 5.66 -9.35
CA PHE A 20 3.81 5.83 -9.53
C PHE A 20 4.49 6.11 -8.19
N MET A 21 5.48 5.28 -7.85
CA MET A 21 6.15 5.29 -6.55
C MET A 21 7.67 5.28 -6.69
N SER A 22 8.38 5.87 -5.73
CA SER A 22 9.78 5.53 -5.45
C SER A 22 9.83 4.54 -4.31
N ILE A 23 10.75 3.61 -4.45
CA ILE A 23 11.12 2.67 -3.42
C ILE A 23 12.65 2.69 -3.33
N GLY A 24 13.17 3.42 -2.34
CA GLY A 24 14.56 3.86 -2.34
C GLY A 24 14.82 4.73 -3.57
N ASP A 25 15.83 4.36 -4.33
CA ASP A 25 16.19 5.03 -5.60
C ASP A 25 15.50 4.39 -6.82
N SER A 26 14.67 3.36 -6.62
CA SER A 26 14.01 2.64 -7.70
C SER A 26 12.59 3.16 -7.96
N PRO A 27 12.30 3.72 -9.14
CA PRO A 27 10.93 4.00 -9.53
C PRO A 27 10.17 2.70 -9.82
N LYS A 28 8.90 2.66 -9.43
CA LYS A 28 7.97 1.56 -9.65
C LYS A 28 6.61 2.10 -10.05
N GLN A 29 5.92 1.34 -10.89
CA GLN A 29 4.54 1.59 -11.25
C GLN A 29 3.73 0.35 -10.88
N PHE A 30 2.56 0.57 -10.30
CA PHE A 30 1.58 -0.45 -9.98
C PHE A 30 0.21 -0.03 -10.48
N THR A 31 -0.63 -1.01 -10.77
CA THR A 31 -2.03 -0.78 -11.14
C THR A 31 -2.92 -1.06 -9.93
N PHE A 32 -3.91 -0.19 -9.73
CA PHE A 32 -4.95 -0.32 -8.73
C PHE A 32 -6.32 -0.29 -9.38
N THR A 33 -7.27 -1.02 -8.83
CA THR A 33 -8.67 -1.04 -9.26
C THR A 33 -9.56 -0.62 -8.10
N VAL A 34 -10.58 0.19 -8.38
CA VAL A 34 -11.60 0.58 -7.42
C VAL A 34 -12.95 -0.02 -7.78
N ASP A 35 -13.43 -0.94 -6.95
CA ASP A 35 -14.72 -1.60 -7.16
C ASP A 35 -15.79 -1.06 -6.20
N ARG A 36 -16.99 -0.81 -6.72
CA ARG A 36 -18.18 -0.52 -5.91
C ARG A 36 -19.15 -1.69 -5.98
N PRO A 37 -19.29 -2.48 -4.91
CA PRO A 37 -20.36 -3.48 -4.84
C PRO A 37 -21.73 -2.80 -4.96
N GLN A 38 -22.63 -3.35 -5.77
CA GLN A 38 -23.93 -2.75 -6.12
C GLN A 38 -24.87 -2.49 -4.91
N GLN A 39 -24.57 -3.03 -3.73
CA GLN A 39 -25.47 -3.01 -2.57
C GLN A 39 -24.82 -2.45 -1.31
N GLU A 40 -23.59 -1.92 -1.40
CA GLU A 40 -22.83 -1.51 -0.24
C GLU A 40 -22.46 -0.02 -0.29
N PRO A 41 -22.42 0.67 0.85
CA PRO A 41 -22.02 2.07 0.92
C PRO A 41 -20.49 2.26 0.83
N PHE A 42 -19.73 1.19 0.61
CA PHE A 42 -18.27 1.22 0.53
C PHE A 42 -17.75 0.91 -0.88
N PHE A 43 -16.50 1.27 -1.12
CA PHE A 43 -15.73 0.84 -2.28
C PHE A 43 -14.50 0.08 -1.81
N VAL A 44 -13.99 -0.80 -2.66
CA VAL A 44 -12.80 -1.60 -2.41
C VAL A 44 -11.69 -1.09 -3.32
N VAL A 45 -10.54 -0.80 -2.73
CA VAL A 45 -9.32 -0.44 -3.46
C VAL A 45 -8.39 -1.65 -3.45
N SER A 46 -8.05 -2.18 -4.62
CA SER A 46 -7.20 -3.36 -4.76
C SER A 46 -6.00 -3.04 -5.64
N GLY A 47 -4.80 -3.42 -5.20
CA GLY A 47 -3.59 -3.38 -6.02
C GLY A 47 -3.43 -4.64 -6.86
N ASP A 48 -2.66 -4.55 -7.94
CA ASP A 48 -2.31 -5.71 -8.77
C ASP A 48 -1.49 -6.78 -8.01
N ASP A 49 -1.32 -7.95 -8.64
CA ASP A 49 -0.56 -9.06 -8.07
C ASP A 49 0.88 -8.67 -7.75
N GLN A 50 1.49 -7.80 -8.55
CA GLN A 50 2.87 -7.36 -8.35
C GLN A 50 2.99 -6.51 -7.07
N PHE A 51 2.04 -5.60 -6.86
CA PHE A 51 1.94 -4.78 -5.67
C PHE A 51 1.75 -5.64 -4.43
N CYS A 52 0.79 -6.57 -4.48
CA CYS A 52 0.47 -7.46 -3.38
C CYS A 52 1.68 -8.34 -3.00
N GLN A 53 2.40 -8.87 -3.99
CA GLN A 53 3.61 -9.65 -3.76
C GLN A 53 4.74 -8.80 -3.16
N PHE A 54 4.93 -7.58 -3.68
CA PHE A 54 5.99 -6.68 -3.24
C PHE A 54 5.79 -6.23 -1.79
N PHE A 55 4.56 -5.83 -1.44
CA PHE A 55 4.23 -5.28 -0.12
C PHE A 55 3.62 -6.31 0.85
N ARG A 56 3.72 -7.61 0.57
CA ARG A 56 3.10 -8.68 1.39
C ARG A 56 3.43 -8.60 2.90
N PHE A 57 4.62 -8.10 3.23
CA PHE A 57 5.11 -7.92 4.61
C PHE A 57 5.08 -6.47 5.11
N ASN A 58 4.71 -5.53 4.24
CA ASN A 58 4.71 -4.10 4.51
C ASN A 58 3.28 -3.56 4.37
N GLN A 59 2.33 -4.22 5.05
CA GLN A 59 0.90 -3.93 4.97
C GLN A 59 0.54 -2.48 5.31
N GLN A 60 1.31 -1.85 6.22
CA GLN A 60 1.18 -0.43 6.55
C GLN A 60 1.37 0.48 5.33
N ILE A 61 2.28 0.12 4.41
CA ILE A 61 2.50 0.87 3.17
C ILE A 61 1.35 0.58 2.20
N SER A 62 0.91 -0.69 2.10
CA SER A 62 -0.24 -1.07 1.28
C SER A 62 -1.51 -0.30 1.64
N ALA A 63 -1.81 -0.20 2.93
CA ALA A 63 -2.97 0.53 3.44
C ALA A 63 -2.91 2.02 3.07
N LYS A 64 -1.77 2.68 3.32
CA LYS A 64 -1.58 4.10 2.98
C LYS A 64 -1.70 4.38 1.48
N VAL A 65 -1.14 3.52 0.63
CA VAL A 65 -1.28 3.69 -0.82
C VAL A 65 -2.75 3.50 -1.25
N GLY A 66 -3.43 2.51 -0.69
CA GLY A 66 -4.86 2.30 -0.94
C GLY A 66 -5.73 3.48 -0.50
N GLU A 67 -5.42 4.08 0.65
CA GLU A 67 -6.08 5.32 1.12
C GLU A 67 -5.90 6.45 0.11
N LEU A 68 -4.67 6.71 -0.36
CA LEU A 68 -4.40 7.78 -1.34
C LEU A 68 -5.17 7.58 -2.66
N VAL A 69 -5.26 6.34 -3.15
CA VAL A 69 -6.06 6.01 -4.33
C VAL A 69 -7.55 6.26 -4.06
N GLY A 70 -8.06 5.84 -2.90
CA GLY A 70 -9.43 6.07 -2.49
C GLY A 70 -9.78 7.56 -2.36
N GLU A 71 -8.86 8.37 -1.83
CA GLU A 71 -9.04 9.82 -1.75
C GLU A 71 -9.16 10.47 -3.12
N ILE A 72 -8.31 10.07 -4.08
CA ILE A 72 -8.36 10.57 -5.45
C ILE A 72 -9.64 10.10 -6.16
N TYR A 73 -10.04 8.86 -5.96
CA TYR A 73 -11.30 8.33 -6.49
C TYR A 73 -12.52 9.13 -5.98
N LEU A 74 -12.47 9.59 -4.72
CA LEU A 74 -13.50 10.47 -4.14
C LEU A 74 -13.37 11.95 -4.58
N GLY A 75 -12.42 12.28 -5.46
CA GLY A 75 -12.18 13.64 -5.93
C GLY A 75 -11.50 14.55 -4.89
N LYS A 76 -10.91 13.99 -3.84
CA LYS A 76 -10.15 14.76 -2.87
C LYS A 76 -8.80 15.16 -3.47
N ARG A 77 -8.29 16.30 -3.00
CA ARG A 77 -6.95 16.77 -3.36
C ARG A 77 -5.91 16.05 -2.50
N VAL A 78 -4.98 15.37 -3.16
CA VAL A 78 -3.80 14.76 -2.55
C VAL A 78 -2.56 15.56 -2.94
N GLU A 79 -1.67 15.80 -1.98
CA GLU A 79 -0.38 16.46 -2.24
C GLU A 79 0.70 15.43 -2.55
N PHE A 80 1.51 15.71 -3.57
CA PHE A 80 2.61 14.85 -3.99
C PHE A 80 3.96 15.58 -3.93
N PRO A 81 5.07 14.89 -3.59
CA PRO A 81 5.15 13.48 -3.22
C PRO A 81 4.56 13.16 -1.83
N ALA A 82 3.79 12.09 -1.74
CA ALA A 82 3.23 11.59 -0.48
C ALA A 82 4.12 10.47 0.08
N HIS A 83 4.67 10.68 1.28
CA HIS A 83 5.47 9.66 1.95
C HIS A 83 4.57 8.57 2.55
N VAL A 84 4.77 7.32 2.14
CA VAL A 84 3.92 6.18 2.55
C VAL A 84 4.60 5.23 3.54
N GLY A 85 5.89 5.40 3.79
CA GLY A 85 6.60 4.75 4.89
C GLY A 85 7.99 4.24 4.52
N THR A 86 8.55 3.42 5.40
CA THR A 86 9.87 2.81 5.21
C THR A 86 9.72 1.29 5.19
N LEU A 87 10.19 0.68 4.10
CA LEU A 87 10.31 -0.76 3.97
C LEU A 87 11.40 -1.24 4.91
N LEU A 88 11.03 -2.17 5.79
CA LEU A 88 11.97 -2.93 6.60
C LEU A 88 12.59 -4.02 5.72
N THR A 89 13.89 -4.19 5.84
CA THR A 89 14.58 -5.36 5.27
C THR A 89 14.13 -6.63 6.00
N ALA A 90 14.31 -7.79 5.35
CA ALA A 90 14.01 -9.07 5.99
C ALA A 90 14.79 -9.26 7.31
N GLU A 91 16.02 -8.75 7.37
CA GLU A 91 16.88 -8.80 8.56
C GLU A 91 16.32 -7.92 9.70
N GLU A 92 15.86 -6.70 9.39
CA GLU A 92 15.22 -5.80 10.37
C GLU A 92 13.87 -6.35 10.86
N ALA A 93 13.08 -6.97 9.98
CA ALA A 93 11.83 -7.62 10.35
C ALA A 93 12.06 -8.83 11.28
N ILE A 94 13.11 -9.61 11.03
CA ILE A 94 13.52 -10.73 11.90
C ILE A 94 14.06 -10.21 13.25
N ALA A 95 14.81 -9.10 13.25
CA ALA A 95 15.29 -8.46 14.47
C ALA A 95 14.13 -7.96 15.36
N MET A 96 13.09 -7.38 14.76
CA MET A 96 11.88 -6.99 15.49
C MET A 96 11.10 -8.17 16.07
N GLN A 97 11.08 -9.34 15.41
CA GLN A 97 10.51 -10.56 16.01
C GLN A 97 11.26 -11.03 17.26
N LYS A 98 12.59 -10.84 17.32
CA LYS A 98 13.39 -11.22 18.49
C LYS A 98 13.18 -10.31 19.71
N LEU A 99 12.67 -9.09 19.50
CA LEU A 99 12.35 -8.13 20.56
C LEU A 99 11.05 -8.45 21.30
N PHE A 100 10.19 -9.30 20.73
CA PHE A 100 9.06 -9.89 21.43
C PHE A 100 9.44 -11.31 21.85
N PRO A 101 10.09 -11.51 23.01
CA PRO A 101 10.29 -12.86 23.51
C PRO A 101 8.92 -13.53 23.61
N LYS A 102 8.81 -14.73 23.03
CA LYS A 102 7.65 -15.60 23.16
C LYS A 102 7.24 -15.60 24.63
N GLN A 103 6.04 -15.10 24.95
CA GLN A 103 5.49 -15.28 26.27
C GLN A 103 5.57 -16.79 26.58
N PRO A 104 6.25 -17.20 27.66
CA PRO A 104 6.41 -18.61 27.97
C PRO A 104 5.01 -19.20 28.15
N GLY A 105 4.77 -20.29 27.43
CA GLY A 105 3.45 -20.89 27.25
C GLY A 105 2.70 -21.05 28.57
N LEU A 106 1.43 -20.68 28.54
CA LEU A 106 0.43 -21.11 29.50
C LEU A 106 0.38 -22.65 29.45
N LYS A 107 1.08 -23.31 30.36
CA LYS A 107 0.95 -24.76 30.57
C LYS A 107 -0.50 -25.02 31.02
N ARG A 108 -1.23 -25.79 30.23
CA ARG A 108 -2.41 -26.52 30.71
C ARG A 108 -1.95 -27.81 31.36
#